data_AF-A0AA86VVU8-F1
#
_entry.id   AF-A0AA86VVU8-F1
#
_cell.length_a   1.000
_cell.length_b   1.000
_cell.length_c   1.000
_cell.angle_alpha   90.00
_cell.angle_beta   90.00
_cell.angle_gamma   90.00
#
_symmetry.space_group_name_H-M   'P 1'
#
loop_
_entity.id
_entity.type
_entity.pdbx_description
1 polymer ?
#
loop_
_entity_poly.entity_id
_entity_poly.type
_entity_poly.pdbx_seq_one_letter_code
_entity_poly.pdbx_strand_id
1 'polypeptide(L)'
;MSKQTYSFCFCFHRRFRLPVSEVPPEIRTLFDRYSDEHGVMTASHLRSFLVDVQKEESATEEETQVIIDGHKHLSIFHRRGLNLESFFNFLFRHNNNPPLSPSLGVHQDMSSPLSHYFIYTGHNSYLTGNQLSSDCSDVPIINALQKGVRVIELDIWPNASKDDVDVLHGRTLTSPVALIKCLRSIKQYAFVASEYPVVITLEDHLTPDLQAKVAE
;
A
#
# COMPACT_ATOMS: atom_id res chain seq x y z
N MET A 1 -13.17 -27.87 3.85
CA MET A 1 -11.78 -27.78 4.34
C MET A 1 -10.84 -27.65 3.15
N SER A 2 -10.19 -26.50 2.98
CA SER A 2 -9.22 -26.27 1.91
C SER A 2 -7.94 -27.06 2.19
N LYS A 3 -7.51 -27.92 1.25
CA LYS A 3 -6.25 -28.66 1.34
C LYS A 3 -5.23 -27.94 0.46
N GLN A 4 -4.21 -27.34 1.06
CA GLN A 4 -3.07 -26.84 0.28
C GLN A 4 -2.04 -27.96 0.14
N THR A 5 -1.60 -28.18 -1.10
CA THR A 5 -0.60 -29.19 -1.43
C THR A 5 0.64 -28.43 -1.91
N TYR A 6 1.77 -28.64 -1.23
CA TYR A 6 3.06 -28.10 -1.67
C TYR A 6 3.94 -29.27 -2.09
N SER A 7 4.54 -29.17 -3.27
CA SER A 7 5.49 -30.15 -3.79
C SER A 7 6.88 -29.87 -3.23
N PHE A 8 7.43 -30.82 -2.49
CA PHE A 8 8.79 -30.75 -1.99
C PHE A 8 9.60 -31.79 -2.78
N CYS A 9 10.26 -31.32 -3.84
CA CYS A 9 10.90 -32.16 -4.86
C CYS A 9 9.92 -32.96 -5.73
N PHE A 10 10.30 -33.22 -6.99
CA PHE A 10 9.48 -33.72 -8.11
C PHE A 10 8.61 -34.97 -7.84
N CYS A 11 8.79 -35.67 -6.72
CA CYS A 11 8.08 -36.91 -6.41
C CYS A 11 7.34 -36.91 -5.06
N PHE A 12 7.48 -35.88 -4.20
CA PHE A 12 6.87 -35.87 -2.86
C PHE A 12 5.92 -34.68 -2.68
N HIS A 13 4.64 -35.01 -2.52
CA HIS A 13 3.60 -34.02 -2.23
C HIS A 13 3.26 -34.08 -0.75
N ARG A 14 3.56 -33.01 0.00
CA ARG A 14 3.20 -32.91 1.41
C ARG A 14 1.86 -32.19 1.51
N ARG A 15 0.86 -32.86 2.08
CA ARG A 15 -0.46 -32.27 2.35
C ARG A 15 -0.48 -31.73 3.77
N PHE A 16 -0.55 -30.41 3.89
CA PHE A 16 -0.82 -29.78 5.18
C PHE A 16 -2.32 -29.57 5.31
N ARG A 17 -2.87 -30.06 6.42
CA ARG A 17 -4.17 -29.57 6.89
C ARG A 17 -3.85 -28.28 7.62
N LEU A 18 -4.19 -27.13 7.02
CA LEU A 18 -4.29 -25.92 7.81
C LEU A 18 -5.33 -26.21 8.90
N PRO A 19 -5.01 -26.04 10.20
CA PRO A 19 -6.03 -26.05 11.21
C PRO A 19 -7.09 -25.04 10.78
N VAL A 20 -8.37 -25.44 10.82
CA VAL A 20 -9.44 -24.45 10.73
C VAL A 20 -9.15 -23.48 11.86
N SER A 21 -8.95 -22.20 11.54
CA SER A 21 -8.71 -21.17 12.54
C SER A 21 -9.95 -21.12 13.42
N GLU A 22 -9.91 -21.82 14.55
CA GLU A 22 -10.96 -21.73 15.55
C GLU A 22 -10.87 -20.34 16.19
N VAL A 23 -12.02 -19.72 16.42
CA VAL A 23 -12.06 -18.40 17.06
C VAL A 23 -11.44 -18.52 18.45
N PRO A 24 -10.39 -17.74 18.77
CA PRO A 24 -9.72 -17.82 20.06
C PRO A 24 -10.70 -17.61 21.22
N PRO A 25 -10.52 -18.29 22.37
CA PRO A 25 -11.42 -18.18 23.52
C PRO A 25 -11.62 -16.74 23.98
N GLU A 26 -10.58 -15.91 23.93
CA GLU A 26 -10.62 -14.51 24.35
C GLU A 26 -11.55 -13.68 23.46
N ILE A 27 -11.57 -13.96 22.15
CA ILE A 27 -12.47 -13.31 21.20
C ILE A 27 -13.91 -13.76 21.41
N ARG A 28 -14.12 -15.03 21.74
CA ARG A 28 -15.45 -15.53 22.11
C ARG A 28 -15.98 -14.84 23.36
N THR A 29 -15.19 -14.80 24.43
CA THR A 29 -15.56 -14.10 25.67
C THR A 29 -15.84 -12.62 25.43
N LEU A 30 -15.11 -11.99 24.51
CA LEU A 30 -15.35 -10.61 24.11
C LEU A 30 -16.67 -10.46 23.35
N PHE A 31 -16.93 -11.32 22.36
CA PHE A 31 -18.18 -11.33 21.59
C PHE A 31 -19.40 -11.58 22.49
N ASP A 32 -19.32 -12.53 23.40
CA ASP A 32 -20.40 -12.89 24.32
C ASP A 32 -20.79 -11.73 25.23
N ARG A 33 -19.86 -10.82 25.53
CA ARG A 33 -20.12 -9.60 26.33
C ARG A 33 -20.96 -8.55 25.59
N TYR A 34 -20.87 -8.54 24.26
CA TYR A 34 -21.51 -7.57 23.37
C TYR A 34 -22.44 -8.28 22.38
N SER A 35 -23.08 -9.37 22.79
CA SER A 35 -24.12 -10.04 22.01
C SER A 35 -25.31 -10.40 22.89
N ASP A 36 -26.45 -10.64 22.25
CA ASP A 36 -27.64 -11.12 22.95
C ASP A 36 -27.52 -12.61 23.34
N GLU A 37 -28.53 -13.09 24.07
CA GLU A 37 -28.67 -14.50 24.49
C GLU A 37 -28.75 -15.49 23.32
N HIS A 38 -28.97 -15.01 22.10
CA HIS A 38 -29.01 -15.81 20.88
C HIS A 38 -27.67 -15.79 20.11
N GLY A 39 -26.64 -15.14 20.65
CA GLY A 39 -25.32 -15.03 20.04
C GLY A 39 -25.30 -14.09 18.84
N VAL A 40 -26.11 -13.03 18.87
CA VAL A 40 -26.17 -11.99 17.83
C VAL A 40 -25.74 -10.63 18.41
N MET A 41 -24.76 -10.03 17.75
CA MET A 41 -24.31 -8.65 18.00
C MET A 41 -25.04 -7.71 17.04
N THR A 42 -26.02 -6.97 17.55
CA THR A 42 -26.78 -5.95 16.79
C THR A 42 -25.93 -4.71 16.52
N ALA A 43 -26.46 -3.75 15.76
CA ALA A 43 -25.81 -2.45 15.53
C ALA A 43 -25.50 -1.72 16.86
N SER A 44 -26.47 -1.61 17.76
CA SER A 44 -26.28 -1.04 19.10
C SER A 44 -25.21 -1.75 19.93
N HIS A 45 -25.14 -3.09 19.86
CA HIS A 45 -24.09 -3.85 20.55
C HIS A 45 -22.70 -3.61 19.92
N LEU A 46 -22.61 -3.62 18.59
CA LEU A 46 -21.37 -3.34 17.87
C LEU A 46 -20.87 -1.92 18.16
N ARG A 47 -21.77 -0.93 18.20
CA ARG A 47 -21.43 0.44 18.60
C ARG A 47 -20.84 0.49 20.00
N SER A 48 -21.44 -0.22 20.95
CA SER A 48 -20.93 -0.30 22.32
C SER A 48 -19.53 -0.91 22.35
N PHE A 49 -19.28 -1.97 21.57
CA PHE A 49 -17.94 -2.54 21.40
C PHE A 49 -16.93 -1.53 20.82
N LEU A 50 -17.31 -0.78 19.78
CA LEU A 50 -16.43 0.23 19.17
C LEU A 50 -16.07 1.35 20.15
N VAL A 51 -17.03 1.82 20.94
CA VAL A 51 -16.80 2.85 21.96
C VAL A 51 -15.96 2.31 23.12
N ASP A 52 -16.38 1.19 23.71
CA ASP A 52 -15.81 0.69 24.96
C ASP A 52 -14.44 0.06 24.78
N VAL A 53 -14.22 -0.63 23.65
CA VAL A 53 -13.03 -1.43 23.37
C VAL A 53 -12.12 -0.77 22.33
N GLN A 54 -12.66 -0.37 21.17
CA GLN A 54 -11.86 0.26 20.10
C GLN A 54 -11.61 1.77 20.35
N LYS A 55 -12.29 2.36 21.34
CA LYS A 55 -12.19 3.79 21.70
C LYS A 55 -12.65 4.74 20.60
N GLU A 56 -13.59 4.31 19.78
CA GLU A 56 -14.22 5.12 18.73
C GLU A 56 -15.44 5.85 19.31
N GLU A 57 -15.21 6.90 20.10
CA GLU A 57 -16.27 7.63 20.82
C GLU A 57 -17.33 8.25 19.91
N SER A 58 -16.97 8.58 18.67
CA SER A 58 -17.85 9.18 17.67
C SER A 58 -18.70 8.17 16.89
N ALA A 59 -18.52 6.86 17.11
CA ALA A 59 -19.20 5.83 16.34
C ALA A 59 -20.73 5.96 16.44
N THR A 60 -21.40 5.99 15.29
CA THR A 60 -22.87 6.05 15.22
C THR A 60 -23.49 4.69 14.95
N GLU A 61 -24.77 4.54 15.30
CA GLU A 61 -25.47 3.28 15.06
C GLU A 61 -25.65 3.02 13.55
N GLU A 62 -25.83 4.08 12.75
CA GLU A 62 -25.89 4.01 11.29
C GLU A 62 -24.58 3.47 10.70
N GLU A 63 -23.43 3.95 11.15
CA GLU A 63 -22.11 3.45 10.73
C GLU A 63 -21.94 1.97 11.05
N THR A 64 -22.33 1.56 12.27
CA THR A 64 -22.27 0.15 12.66
C THR A 64 -23.22 -0.73 11.85
N GLN A 65 -24.38 -0.21 11.44
CA GLN A 65 -25.31 -0.93 10.57
C GLN A 65 -24.71 -1.12 9.17
N VAL A 66 -24.01 -0.13 8.62
CA VAL A 66 -23.27 -0.25 7.35
C VAL A 66 -22.19 -1.32 7.45
N ILE A 67 -21.45 -1.37 8.57
CA ILE A 67 -20.45 -2.42 8.83
C ILE A 67 -21.11 -3.80 8.81
N ILE A 68 -22.22 -3.98 9.54
CA ILE A 68 -22.96 -5.25 9.60
C ILE A 68 -23.43 -5.67 8.20
N ASP A 69 -23.96 -4.72 7.43
CA ASP A 69 -24.44 -4.97 6.08
C ASP A 69 -23.31 -5.38 5.12
N GLY A 70 -22.11 -4.82 5.29
CA GLY A 70 -20.90 -5.19 4.53
C GLY A 70 -20.36 -6.60 4.82
N HIS A 71 -20.82 -7.27 5.88
CA HIS A 71 -20.46 -8.66 6.21
C HIS A 71 -21.46 -9.69 5.67
N LYS A 72 -22.50 -9.25 4.94
CA LYS A 72 -23.48 -10.13 4.29
C LYS A 72 -22.86 -10.77 3.05
N HIS A 73 -22.23 -11.93 3.20
CA HIS A 73 -21.64 -12.65 2.06
C HIS A 73 -22.69 -13.32 1.14
N LEU A 74 -23.96 -13.44 1.54
CA LEU A 74 -25.05 -13.97 0.70
C LEU A 74 -26.38 -13.30 1.08
N SER A 75 -27.00 -12.62 0.12
CA SER A 75 -28.14 -11.71 0.21
C SER A 75 -29.51 -12.37 0.42
N ILE A 76 -29.61 -13.47 1.19
CA ILE A 76 -30.88 -14.22 1.31
C ILE A 76 -31.57 -14.03 2.67
N PHE A 77 -30.85 -13.61 3.71
CA PHE A 77 -31.46 -13.35 5.02
C PHE A 77 -31.04 -11.99 5.57
N HIS A 78 -32.03 -11.16 5.90
CA HIS A 78 -31.87 -9.93 6.68
C HIS A 78 -31.46 -10.28 8.10
N ARG A 79 -30.21 -10.72 8.31
CA ARG A 79 -29.66 -10.87 9.65
C ARG A 79 -29.47 -9.48 10.25
N ARG A 80 -30.03 -9.27 11.45
CA ARG A 80 -30.01 -8.00 12.20
C ARG A 80 -28.70 -7.77 12.99
N GLY A 81 -27.63 -8.52 12.68
CA GLY A 81 -26.39 -8.46 13.46
C GLY A 81 -25.31 -9.45 13.02
N LEU A 82 -24.15 -9.37 13.67
CA LEU A 82 -23.01 -10.28 13.51
C LEU A 82 -23.16 -11.50 14.42
N ASN A 83 -22.82 -12.68 13.92
CA ASN A 83 -22.52 -13.83 14.77
C ASN A 83 -21.00 -13.89 15.07
N LEU A 84 -20.57 -14.79 15.96
CA LEU A 84 -19.17 -14.91 16.36
C LEU A 84 -18.19 -15.00 15.19
N GLU A 85 -18.50 -15.80 14.17
CA GLU A 85 -17.64 -15.94 12.99
C GLU A 85 -17.57 -14.64 12.17
N SER A 86 -18.70 -13.94 12.01
CA SER A 86 -18.75 -12.67 11.29
C SER A 86 -18.02 -11.56 12.05
N PHE A 87 -18.14 -11.55 13.38
CA PHE A 87 -17.39 -10.63 14.24
C PHE A 87 -15.88 -10.92 14.21
N PHE A 88 -15.48 -12.20 14.27
CA PHE A 88 -14.08 -12.57 14.14
C PHE A 88 -13.51 -12.12 12.79
N ASN A 89 -14.24 -12.34 11.69
CA ASN A 89 -13.84 -11.84 10.38
C ASN A 89 -13.80 -10.30 10.32
N PHE A 90 -14.72 -9.61 10.99
CA PHE A 90 -14.74 -8.16 11.09
C PHE A 90 -13.42 -7.60 11.66
N LEU A 91 -12.87 -8.22 12.72
CA LEU A 91 -11.64 -7.77 13.38
C LEU A 91 -10.39 -7.79 12.47
N PHE A 92 -10.38 -8.64 11.44
CA PHE A 92 -9.24 -8.79 10.52
C PHE A 92 -9.45 -8.14 9.15
N ARG A 93 -10.63 -7.58 8.87
CA ARG A 93 -10.84 -6.88 7.61
C ARG A 93 -10.09 -5.55 7.64
N HIS A 94 -9.08 -5.43 6.78
CA HIS A 94 -8.26 -4.22 6.62
C HIS A 94 -9.08 -2.94 6.44
N ASN A 95 -10.23 -3.01 5.76
CA ASN A 95 -11.09 -1.83 5.55
C ASN A 95 -11.78 -1.34 6.84
N ASN A 96 -11.92 -2.20 7.85
CA ASN A 96 -12.61 -1.87 9.10
C ASN A 96 -11.64 -1.51 10.24
N ASN A 97 -10.35 -1.84 10.09
CA ASN A 97 -9.33 -1.54 11.10
C ASN A 97 -8.03 -1.05 10.43
N PRO A 98 -8.07 0.09 9.72
CA PRO A 98 -6.86 0.68 9.19
C PRO A 98 -6.05 1.31 10.35
N PRO A 99 -4.70 1.31 10.29
CA PRO A 99 -3.88 1.96 11.31
C PRO A 99 -4.18 3.45 11.52
N LEU A 100 -4.74 4.10 10.49
CA LEU A 100 -5.22 5.48 10.52
C LEU A 100 -6.57 5.55 9.79
N SER A 101 -7.49 6.39 10.28
CA SER A 101 -8.77 6.60 9.60
C SER A 101 -8.55 7.17 8.19
N PRO A 102 -9.17 6.59 7.14
CA PRO A 102 -9.11 7.12 5.79
C PRO A 102 -9.68 8.55 5.68
N SER A 103 -10.62 8.91 6.57
CA SER A 103 -11.22 10.25 6.60
C SER A 103 -10.30 11.31 7.20
N LEU A 104 -9.23 10.91 7.89
CA LEU A 104 -8.32 11.84 8.54
C LEU A 104 -7.60 12.75 7.53
N GLY A 105 -7.32 12.21 6.33
CA GLY A 105 -6.60 12.93 5.29
C GLY A 105 -5.29 13.54 5.78
N VAL A 106 -4.88 14.65 5.17
CA VAL A 106 -3.76 15.44 5.66
C VAL A 106 -4.21 16.29 6.85
N HIS A 107 -3.58 16.07 8.01
CA HIS A 107 -3.98 16.64 9.30
C HIS A 107 -2.82 17.35 10.04
N GLN A 108 -1.60 17.25 9.51
CA GLN A 108 -0.42 17.90 10.09
C GLN A 108 -0.29 19.33 9.56
N ASP A 109 0.49 20.17 10.23
CA ASP A 109 0.86 21.48 9.68
C ASP A 109 1.77 21.28 8.46
N MET A 110 1.27 21.67 7.28
CA MET A 110 1.98 21.55 6.01
C MET A 110 2.60 22.88 5.54
N SER A 111 2.68 23.88 6.44
CA SER A 111 3.25 25.21 6.18
C SER A 111 4.67 25.41 6.72
N SER A 112 5.16 24.48 7.55
CA SER A 112 6.53 24.49 8.07
C SER A 112 7.58 24.27 6.96
N PRO A 113 8.85 24.64 7.16
CA PRO A 113 9.92 24.40 6.18
C PRO A 113 10.11 22.91 5.84
N LEU A 114 10.55 22.61 4.61
CA LEU A 114 10.70 21.22 4.12
C LEU A 114 11.57 20.33 5.02
N SER A 115 12.57 20.91 5.69
CA SER A 115 13.46 20.19 6.61
C SER A 115 12.78 19.64 7.87
N HIS A 116 11.53 20.00 8.14
CA HIS A 116 10.78 19.53 9.30
C HIS A 116 10.00 18.23 9.04
N TYR A 117 9.97 17.75 7.79
CA TYR A 117 9.20 16.57 7.40
C TYR A 117 10.11 15.40 7.07
N PHE A 118 9.65 14.19 7.41
CA PHE A 118 10.16 12.98 6.77
C PHE A 118 9.56 12.88 5.37
N ILE A 119 10.42 12.66 4.37
CA ILE A 119 10.03 12.57 2.96
C ILE A 119 10.18 11.12 2.51
N TYR A 120 9.15 10.57 1.88
CA TYR A 120 9.21 9.22 1.34
C TYR A 120 10.07 9.21 0.06
N THR A 121 11.25 8.60 0.12
CA THR A 121 12.25 8.65 -0.95
C THR A 121 12.45 7.31 -1.67
N GLY A 122 12.67 7.35 -2.98
CA GLY A 122 13.21 6.24 -3.76
C GLY A 122 14.73 6.34 -3.89
N HIS A 123 15.40 5.22 -4.16
CA HIS A 123 16.81 5.15 -4.51
C HIS A 123 16.98 4.30 -5.77
N ASN A 124 17.75 4.78 -6.74
CA ASN A 124 17.88 4.21 -8.09
C ASN A 124 16.51 3.84 -8.66
N SER A 125 15.63 4.84 -8.72
CA SER A 125 14.18 4.68 -8.93
C SER A 125 13.81 4.12 -10.31
N TYR A 126 14.79 4.04 -11.21
CA TYR A 126 14.68 3.53 -12.56
C TYR A 126 14.98 2.02 -12.67
N LEU A 127 15.55 1.37 -11.65
CA LEU A 127 15.90 -0.05 -11.69
C LEU A 127 14.67 -0.96 -11.57
N THR A 128 14.57 -1.95 -12.47
CA THR A 128 13.49 -2.96 -12.43
C THR A 128 13.78 -4.12 -11.50
N GLY A 129 15.03 -4.26 -11.03
CA GLY A 129 15.45 -5.34 -10.16
C GLY A 129 16.75 -5.01 -9.41
N ASN A 130 17.79 -5.81 -9.66
CA ASN A 130 19.07 -5.71 -8.94
C ASN A 130 19.97 -4.58 -9.46
N GLN A 131 20.94 -4.19 -8.62
CA GLN A 131 21.87 -3.09 -8.88
C GLN A 131 22.92 -3.37 -9.97
N LEU A 132 23.10 -4.61 -10.43
CA LEU A 132 24.24 -4.98 -11.27
C LEU A 132 23.89 -5.28 -12.72
N SER A 133 22.70 -5.84 -12.98
CA SER A 133 22.38 -6.42 -14.30
C SER A 133 20.90 -6.37 -14.67
N SER A 134 20.07 -5.70 -13.88
CA SER A 134 18.65 -5.55 -14.23
C SER A 134 18.43 -4.44 -15.26
N ASP A 135 17.30 -4.45 -15.93
CA ASP A 135 16.96 -3.38 -16.87
C ASP A 135 16.55 -2.11 -16.12
N CYS A 136 16.74 -0.97 -16.77
CA CYS A 136 16.20 0.31 -16.34
C CYS A 136 14.88 0.60 -17.08
N SER A 137 13.93 1.23 -16.41
CA SER A 137 12.63 1.57 -16.95
C SER A 137 12.00 2.74 -16.19
N ASP A 138 11.01 3.38 -16.80
CA ASP A 138 10.13 4.33 -16.15
C ASP A 138 9.02 3.65 -15.32
N VAL A 139 8.77 2.35 -15.51
CA VAL A 139 7.72 1.61 -14.78
C VAL A 139 7.92 1.63 -13.26
N PRO A 140 9.13 1.38 -12.71
CA PRO A 140 9.34 1.50 -11.26
C PRO A 140 9.13 2.92 -10.73
N ILE A 141 9.45 3.96 -11.53
CA ILE A 141 9.17 5.37 -11.20
C ILE A 141 7.65 5.61 -11.11
N ILE A 142 6.88 5.14 -12.09
CA ILE A 142 5.41 5.24 -12.10
C ILE A 142 4.84 4.58 -10.84
N ASN A 143 5.28 3.35 -10.54
CA ASN A 143 4.83 2.60 -9.38
C ASN A 143 5.19 3.30 -8.05
N ALA A 144 6.37 3.92 -7.98
CA ALA A 144 6.81 4.69 -6.81
C ALA A 144 5.94 5.92 -6.59
N LEU A 145 5.67 6.70 -7.64
CA LEU A 145 4.83 7.90 -7.57
C LEU A 145 3.38 7.56 -7.20
N GLN A 146 2.82 6.47 -7.74
CA GLN A 146 1.48 5.97 -7.38
C GLN A 146 1.39 5.50 -5.92
N LYS A 147 2.51 5.06 -5.33
CA LYS A 147 2.62 4.70 -3.91
C LYS A 147 2.92 5.89 -2.99
N GLY A 148 3.04 7.10 -3.54
CA GLY A 148 3.28 8.32 -2.77
C GLY A 148 4.75 8.68 -2.52
N VAL A 149 5.72 8.01 -3.16
CA VAL A 149 7.14 8.42 -3.11
C VAL A 149 7.27 9.84 -3.66
N ARG A 150 8.01 10.70 -2.96
CA ARG A 150 8.20 12.14 -3.26
C ARG A 150 9.62 12.50 -3.71
N VAL A 151 10.59 11.59 -3.64
CA VAL A 151 11.93 11.78 -4.20
C VAL A 151 12.22 10.69 -5.23
N ILE A 152 12.51 11.09 -6.46
CA ILE A 152 12.86 10.21 -7.57
C ILE A 152 14.30 10.48 -7.97
N GLU A 153 15.12 9.44 -7.95
CA GLU A 153 16.52 9.48 -8.35
C GLU A 153 16.70 9.04 -9.81
N LEU A 154 17.49 9.81 -10.57
CA LEU A 154 17.87 9.54 -11.95
C LEU A 154 19.38 9.72 -12.12
N ASP A 155 20.07 8.64 -12.48
CA ASP A 155 21.50 8.68 -12.77
C ASP A 155 21.68 8.91 -14.26
N ILE A 156 22.12 10.11 -14.64
CA ILE A 156 22.12 10.56 -16.03
C ILE A 156 23.51 10.41 -16.65
N TRP A 157 23.56 9.72 -17.80
CA TRP A 157 24.78 9.42 -18.53
C TRP A 157 24.61 9.71 -20.02
N PRO A 158 25.69 10.05 -20.75
CA PRO A 158 25.64 10.10 -22.20
C PRO A 158 25.26 8.74 -22.78
N ASN A 159 24.36 8.72 -23.76
CA ASN A 159 24.05 7.52 -24.53
C ASN A 159 25.28 7.04 -25.32
N ALA A 160 25.19 5.87 -25.96
CA ALA A 160 26.32 5.29 -26.71
C ALA A 160 26.86 6.20 -27.83
N SER A 161 25.99 6.99 -28.47
CA SER A 161 26.34 7.94 -29.53
C SER A 161 26.86 9.28 -29.01
N LYS A 162 26.73 9.56 -27.71
CA LYS A 162 27.07 10.82 -27.02
C LYS A 162 26.31 12.04 -27.56
N ASP A 163 25.11 11.82 -28.08
CA ASP A 163 24.23 12.86 -28.61
C ASP A 163 22.89 12.96 -27.85
N ASP A 164 22.66 12.06 -26.89
CA ASP A 164 21.48 12.04 -26.02
C ASP A 164 21.79 11.50 -24.62
N VAL A 165 20.78 11.50 -23.75
CA VAL A 165 20.92 11.13 -22.33
C VAL A 165 20.09 9.91 -21.97
N ASP A 166 20.77 8.94 -21.37
CA ASP A 166 20.20 7.74 -20.80
C ASP A 166 20.25 7.78 -19.26
N VAL A 167 19.35 7.02 -18.64
CA VAL A 167 19.32 6.74 -17.21
C VAL A 167 19.70 5.28 -16.98
N LEU A 168 20.75 5.07 -16.19
CA LEU A 168 21.26 3.74 -15.82
C LEU A 168 22.20 3.78 -14.62
N HIS A 169 22.42 2.62 -13.99
CA HIS A 169 23.43 2.52 -12.94
C HIS A 169 24.82 2.38 -13.57
N GLY A 170 25.61 3.45 -13.46
CA GLY A 170 26.92 3.55 -14.09
C GLY A 170 27.88 2.42 -13.73
N ARG A 171 28.72 2.02 -14.68
CA ARG A 171 29.75 0.96 -14.51
C ARG A 171 29.17 -0.42 -14.15
N THR A 172 27.90 -0.67 -14.48
CA THR A 172 27.25 -1.97 -14.32
C THR A 172 26.75 -2.53 -15.66
N LEU A 173 26.06 -3.67 -15.63
CA LEU A 173 25.45 -4.32 -16.80
C LEU A 173 23.96 -3.98 -16.93
N THR A 174 23.46 -2.94 -16.25
CA THR A 174 22.06 -2.55 -16.37
C THR A 174 21.76 -1.95 -17.75
N SER A 175 20.68 -2.39 -18.39
CA SER A 175 20.24 -1.84 -19.68
C SER A 175 19.63 -0.44 -19.48
N PRO A 176 20.01 0.58 -20.26
CA PRO A 176 19.56 1.96 -20.03
C PRO A 176 18.10 2.21 -20.42
N VAL A 177 17.55 3.33 -19.93
CA VAL A 177 16.28 3.92 -20.39
C VAL A 177 16.48 5.40 -20.73
N ALA A 178 15.91 5.87 -21.84
CA ALA A 178 16.05 7.27 -22.23
C ALA A 178 15.48 8.24 -21.17
N LEU A 179 16.23 9.28 -20.82
CA LEU A 179 15.84 10.28 -19.81
C LEU A 179 14.47 10.89 -20.10
N ILE A 180 14.20 11.25 -21.35
CA ILE A 180 12.91 11.87 -21.74
C ILE A 180 11.70 10.98 -21.44
N LYS A 181 11.88 9.65 -21.45
CA LYS A 181 10.83 8.70 -21.07
C LYS A 181 10.54 8.80 -19.57
N CYS A 182 11.58 8.81 -18.74
CA CYS A 182 11.46 9.00 -17.30
C CYS A 182 10.80 10.33 -16.95
N LEU A 183 11.24 11.44 -17.54
CA LEU A 183 10.69 12.78 -17.28
C LEU A 183 9.21 12.90 -17.69
N ARG A 184 8.80 12.29 -18.81
CA ARG A 184 7.38 12.23 -19.23
C ARG A 184 6.53 11.47 -18.22
N SER A 185 7.02 10.33 -17.73
CA SER A 185 6.33 9.55 -16.71
C SER A 185 6.28 10.30 -15.38
N ILE A 186 7.36 10.97 -14.95
CA ILE A 186 7.32 11.83 -13.76
C ILE A 186 6.28 12.94 -13.92
N LYS A 187 6.27 13.66 -15.05
CA LYS A 187 5.28 14.70 -15.35
C LYS A 187 3.84 14.18 -15.23
N GLN A 188 3.57 12.98 -15.74
CA GLN A 188 2.23 12.41 -15.74
C GLN A 188 1.78 11.93 -14.35
N TYR A 189 2.70 11.41 -13.53
CA TYR A 189 2.34 10.72 -12.29
C TYR A 189 2.74 11.46 -11.00
N ALA A 190 3.49 12.57 -11.10
CA ALA A 190 4.03 13.31 -9.95
C ALA A 190 2.97 13.59 -8.86
N PHE A 191 1.76 13.94 -9.26
CA PHE A 191 0.70 14.40 -8.35
C PHE A 191 -0.50 13.47 -8.25
N VAL A 192 -0.39 12.20 -8.71
CA VAL A 192 -1.51 11.24 -8.69
C VAL A 192 -1.86 10.80 -7.26
N ALA A 193 -0.85 10.57 -6.42
CA ALA A 193 -1.05 10.10 -5.04
C ALA A 193 -1.03 11.23 -4.00
N SER A 194 -0.47 12.40 -4.33
CA SER A 194 -0.29 13.51 -3.40
C SER A 194 -0.05 14.81 -4.15
N GLU A 195 -0.60 15.92 -3.65
CA GLU A 195 -0.40 17.28 -4.18
C GLU A 195 0.95 17.90 -3.77
N TYR A 196 1.67 17.29 -2.81
CA TYR A 196 2.93 17.84 -2.29
C TYR A 196 4.09 17.68 -3.29
N PRO A 197 5.13 18.52 -3.17
CA PRO A 197 6.23 18.57 -4.12
C PRO A 197 6.90 17.21 -4.36
N VAL A 198 7.34 17.01 -5.60
CA VAL A 198 8.26 15.93 -5.98
C VAL A 198 9.64 16.53 -6.18
N VAL A 199 10.65 15.93 -5.57
CA VAL A 199 12.06 16.26 -5.77
C VAL A 199 12.66 15.25 -6.74
N ILE A 200 13.36 15.73 -7.76
CA ILE A 200 14.14 14.87 -8.66
C ILE A 200 15.61 15.07 -8.29
N THR A 201 16.28 13.99 -7.88
CA THR A 201 17.72 14.00 -7.67
C THR A 201 18.39 13.50 -8.94
N LEU A 202 19.28 14.33 -9.49
CA LEU A 202 20.05 14.02 -10.70
C LEU A 202 21.47 13.66 -10.27
N GLU A 203 21.88 12.41 -10.47
CA GLU A 203 23.29 12.03 -10.39
C GLU A 203 23.94 12.26 -11.76
N ASP A 204 24.62 13.41 -11.89
CA ASP A 204 25.04 13.95 -13.19
C ASP A 204 26.45 13.50 -13.62
N HIS A 205 26.51 12.75 -14.72
CA HIS A 205 27.75 12.31 -15.38
C HIS A 205 27.89 12.86 -16.81
N LEU A 206 27.19 13.94 -17.14
CA LEU A 206 27.09 14.49 -18.49
C LEU A 206 28.23 15.48 -18.81
N THR A 207 28.43 15.70 -20.11
CA THR A 207 29.21 16.83 -20.62
C THR A 207 28.38 18.12 -20.61
N PRO A 208 29.00 19.32 -20.63
CA PRO A 208 28.26 20.58 -20.58
C PRO A 208 27.20 20.78 -21.67
N ASP A 209 27.43 20.25 -22.88
CA ASP A 209 26.48 20.28 -23.98
C ASP A 209 25.24 19.40 -23.71
N LEU A 210 25.43 18.23 -23.11
CA LEU A 210 24.33 17.37 -22.70
C LEU A 210 23.61 17.92 -21.45
N GLN A 211 24.33 18.56 -20.51
CA GLN A 211 23.70 19.28 -19.39
C GLN A 211 22.77 20.39 -19.90
N ALA A 212 23.22 21.16 -20.89
CA ALA A 212 22.38 22.18 -21.53
C ALA A 212 21.13 21.54 -22.17
N LYS A 213 21.30 20.42 -22.86
CA LYS A 213 20.18 19.66 -23.45
C LYS A 213 19.20 19.14 -22.38
N VAL A 214 19.66 18.72 -21.20
CA VAL A 214 18.79 18.27 -20.10
C VAL A 214 18.02 19.42 -19.46
N ALA A 215 18.58 20.63 -19.47
CA ALA A 215 17.96 21.82 -18.92
C ALA A 215 16.82 22.39 -19.81
N GLU A 216 16.79 22.04 -21.10
CA GLU A 216 15.74 22.40 -22.07
C GLU A 216 14.42 21.64 -21.87
#